data_AF-A0A7S2L3C8-F1
#
_entry.id   AF-A0A7S2L3C8-F1
#
_cell.length_a   1.000
_cell.length_b   1.000
_cell.length_c   1.000
_cell.angle_alpha   90.00
_cell.angle_beta   90.00
_cell.angle_gamma   90.00
#
_symmetry.space_group_name_H-M   'P 1'
#
loop_
_entity.id
_entity.type
_entity.pdbx_description
1 polymer ?
#
loop_
_entity_poly.entity_id
_entity_poly.type
_entity_poly.pdbx_seq_one_letter_code
_entity_poly.pdbx_strand_id
1 'polypeptide(L)'
;MPFSTGMVLGSGRDGGIGPPHPPDPGTSLAANGDLKHLTALETFNATARALTHAGLLVILNNHISHPMWCCDGSDGEGLWYTDEYPEKAWIRSLRNMAALFSDDPRVVGMDLRNELRESSHGVPRWGGGD
;
A
#
# COMPACT_ATOMS: atom_id res chain seq x y z
N MET A 1 6.17 21.07 -11.07
CA MET A 1 7.30 20.17 -11.36
C MET A 1 6.71 18.86 -11.83
N PRO A 2 7.03 18.35 -13.03
CA PRO A 2 6.34 17.17 -13.56
C PRO A 2 6.93 15.90 -12.93
N PHE A 3 6.05 14.98 -12.53
CA PHE A 3 6.42 13.64 -12.09
C PHE A 3 7.04 12.89 -13.26
N SER A 4 8.25 12.37 -13.06
CA SER A 4 8.97 11.58 -14.06
C SER A 4 8.34 10.18 -14.13
N THR A 5 7.76 9.89 -15.28
CA THR A 5 7.38 8.53 -15.71
C THR A 5 8.67 7.76 -15.99
N GLY A 6 9.05 6.85 -15.11
CA GLY A 6 10.30 6.10 -15.27
C GLY A 6 10.41 4.91 -14.33
N MET A 7 9.57 3.88 -14.53
CA MET A 7 9.88 2.56 -14.00
C MET A 7 11.03 1.99 -14.86
N VAL A 8 12.25 2.04 -14.33
CA VAL A 8 13.40 1.39 -14.97
C VAL A 8 13.24 -0.12 -14.82
N LEU A 9 12.83 -0.79 -15.90
CA LEU A 9 12.86 -2.24 -15.99
C LEU A 9 14.31 -2.67 -16.24
N GLY A 10 15.01 -3.06 -15.18
CA GLY A 10 16.35 -3.65 -15.27
C GLY A 10 16.31 -4.97 -16.05
N SER A 11 17.13 -5.09 -17.09
CA SER A 11 17.36 -6.36 -17.77
C SER A 11 18.36 -7.18 -16.94
N GLY A 12 17.89 -8.16 -16.18
CA GLY A 12 18.72 -9.10 -15.43
C GLY A 12 18.55 -10.52 -15.97
N ARG A 13 19.60 -11.07 -16.56
CA ARG A 13 19.71 -12.51 -16.82
C ARG A 13 20.24 -13.20 -15.56
N ASP A 14 19.65 -14.36 -15.28
CA ASP A 14 20.20 -15.52 -14.55
C ASP A 14 20.47 -15.39 -13.03
N GLY A 15 19.65 -16.08 -12.22
CA GLY A 15 20.15 -16.83 -11.05
C GLY A 15 19.70 -16.44 -9.63
N GLY A 16 18.87 -15.43 -9.41
CA GLY A 16 18.43 -15.02 -8.06
C GLY A 16 16.93 -15.24 -7.81
N ILE A 17 16.57 -15.60 -6.56
CA ILE A 17 15.19 -15.46 -6.05
C ILE A 17 14.90 -13.96 -5.93
N GLY A 18 14.69 -13.30 -7.07
CA GLY A 18 14.09 -11.97 -7.16
C GLY A 18 12.57 -12.10 -7.32
N PRO A 19 11.79 -11.02 -7.08
CA PRO A 19 10.37 -11.04 -7.38
C PRO A 19 10.19 -11.47 -8.84
N PRO A 20 9.18 -12.31 -9.16
CA PRO A 20 8.96 -12.75 -10.53
C PRO A 20 8.91 -11.53 -11.45
N HIS A 21 9.47 -11.66 -12.65
CA HIS A 21 9.32 -10.68 -13.73
C HIS A 21 7.87 -10.16 -13.70
N PRO A 22 7.62 -8.84 -13.58
CA PRO A 22 6.27 -8.33 -13.59
C PRO A 22 5.63 -8.83 -14.89
N PRO A 23 4.53 -9.58 -14.81
CA PRO A 23 3.98 -10.24 -15.98
C PRO A 23 3.57 -9.16 -16.99
N ASP A 24 3.73 -9.44 -18.28
CA ASP A 24 3.48 -8.45 -19.33
C ASP A 24 2.08 -7.84 -19.14
N PRO A 25 1.95 -6.51 -18.93
CA PRO A 25 0.66 -5.88 -18.69
C PRO A 25 -0.33 -6.10 -19.85
N GLY A 26 0.17 -6.29 -21.08
CA GLY A 26 -0.66 -6.54 -22.26
C GLY A 26 -1.47 -7.83 -22.15
N THR A 27 -0.82 -8.92 -21.75
CA THR A 27 -1.42 -10.25 -21.56
C THR A 27 -2.07 -10.42 -20.18
N SER A 28 -1.47 -9.86 -19.13
CA SER A 28 -1.93 -10.03 -17.74
C SER A 28 -3.26 -9.33 -17.44
N LEU A 29 -3.54 -8.23 -18.16
CA LEU A 29 -4.78 -7.47 -18.02
C LEU A 29 -5.83 -7.82 -19.08
N ALA A 30 -5.67 -8.93 -19.82
CA ALA A 30 -6.66 -9.35 -20.81
C ALA A 30 -8.05 -9.55 -20.21
N ALA A 31 -8.14 -10.04 -18.97
CA ALA A 31 -9.39 -10.21 -18.22
C ALA A 31 -9.91 -8.92 -17.56
N ASN A 32 -9.07 -7.88 -17.43
CA ASN A 32 -9.36 -6.65 -16.68
C ASN A 32 -8.95 -5.43 -17.51
N GLY A 33 -9.50 -5.33 -18.73
CA GLY A 33 -9.12 -4.30 -19.70
C GLY A 33 -9.43 -2.88 -19.24
N ASP A 34 -10.42 -2.72 -18.38
CA ASP A 34 -10.84 -1.49 -17.71
C ASP A 34 -9.79 -0.95 -16.73
N LEU A 35 -8.94 -1.80 -16.16
CA LEU A 35 -7.89 -1.39 -15.23
C LEU A 35 -6.63 -0.84 -15.92
N LYS A 36 -6.46 -1.05 -17.24
CA LYS A 36 -5.22 -0.75 -17.97
C LYS A 36 -4.75 0.70 -17.92
N HIS A 37 -5.67 1.63 -17.68
CA HIS A 37 -5.40 3.06 -17.71
C HIS A 37 -5.51 3.71 -16.33
N LEU A 38 -5.72 2.91 -15.29
CA LEU A 38 -5.87 3.39 -13.93
C LEU A 38 -4.50 3.50 -13.24
N THR A 39 -4.37 4.53 -12.40
CA THR A 39 -3.30 4.61 -11.41
C THR A 39 -3.44 3.50 -10.36
N ALA A 40 -2.40 3.28 -9.54
CA ALA A 40 -2.47 2.31 -8.45
C ALA A 40 -3.62 2.61 -7.46
N LEU A 41 -3.87 3.89 -7.15
CA LEU A 41 -4.94 4.28 -6.24
C LEU A 41 -6.34 4.09 -6.87
N GLU A 42 -6.49 4.40 -8.16
CA GLU A 42 -7.75 4.13 -8.88
C GLU A 42 -8.02 2.63 -9.00
N THR A 43 -6.99 1.84 -9.27
CA THR A 43 -7.08 0.37 -9.28
C THR A 43 -7.51 -0.15 -7.90
N PHE A 44 -6.89 0.32 -6.82
CA PHE A 44 -7.27 -0.03 -5.45
C PHE A 44 -8.74 0.30 -5.15
N ASN A 45 -9.19 1.50 -5.52
CA ASN A 45 -10.58 1.94 -5.37
C ASN A 45 -11.55 1.05 -6.17
N ALA A 46 -11.22 0.73 -7.42
CA ALA A 46 -12.02 -0.17 -8.25
C ALA A 46 -12.13 -1.57 -7.63
N THR A 47 -11.03 -2.12 -7.12
CA THR A 47 -11.02 -3.42 -6.43
C THR A 47 -11.89 -3.40 -5.17
N ALA A 48 -11.72 -2.40 -4.29
CA ALA A 48 -12.51 -2.28 -3.07
C ALA A 48 -14.02 -2.18 -3.39
N ARG A 49 -14.40 -1.36 -4.38
CA ARG A 49 -15.80 -1.23 -4.81
C ARG A 49 -16.36 -2.50 -5.43
N ALA A 50 -15.56 -3.26 -6.17
CA ALA A 50 -15.99 -4.55 -6.69
C ALA A 50 -16.32 -5.53 -5.55
N LEU A 51 -15.50 -5.56 -4.49
CA LEU A 51 -15.76 -6.38 -3.30
C LEU A 51 -17.04 -5.94 -2.56
N THR A 52 -17.22 -4.63 -2.34
CA THR A 52 -18.41 -4.12 -1.64
C THR A 52 -19.69 -4.30 -2.46
N HIS A 53 -19.63 -4.15 -3.79
CA HIS A 53 -20.75 -4.47 -4.69
C HIS A 53 -21.13 -5.95 -4.66
N ALA A 54 -20.16 -6.85 -4.45
CA ALA A 54 -20.41 -8.27 -4.23
C ALA A 54 -20.99 -8.58 -2.83
N GLY A 55 -21.18 -7.57 -1.99
CA GLY A 55 -21.76 -7.69 -0.66
C GLY A 55 -20.76 -7.97 0.46
N LEU A 56 -19.45 -7.93 0.17
CA LEU A 56 -18.40 -8.17 1.16
C LEU A 56 -18.13 -6.91 2.00
N LEU A 57 -17.77 -7.13 3.27
CA LEU A 57 -17.20 -6.07 4.10
C LEU A 57 -15.71 -5.96 3.83
N VAL A 58 -15.20 -4.73 3.80
CA VAL A 58 -13.81 -4.41 3.49
C VAL A 58 -13.20 -3.61 4.64
N ILE A 59 -12.01 -4.01 5.06
CA ILE A 59 -11.14 -3.24 5.97
C ILE A 59 -9.90 -2.85 5.17
N LEU A 60 -9.60 -1.55 5.12
CA LEU A 60 -8.40 -1.06 4.42
C LEU A 60 -7.18 -1.26 5.32
N ASN A 61 -6.08 -1.80 4.80
CA ASN A 61 -4.86 -2.00 5.59
C ASN A 61 -3.77 -1.02 5.14
N ASN A 62 -3.32 -0.13 6.03
CA ASN A 62 -2.04 0.54 5.85
C ASN A 62 -0.89 -0.41 6.19
N HIS A 63 -0.49 -1.19 5.20
CA HIS A 63 0.45 -2.29 5.40
C HIS A 63 1.87 -1.82 5.70
N ILE A 64 2.42 -0.96 4.84
CA ILE A 64 3.77 -0.39 4.96
C ILE A 64 3.80 0.93 4.18
N SER A 65 4.84 1.74 4.37
CA SER A 65 5.00 3.03 3.68
C SER A 65 5.63 2.84 2.30
N HIS A 66 6.70 2.03 2.22
CA HIS A 66 7.36 1.67 0.97
C HIS A 66 6.83 0.35 0.41
N PRO A 67 6.64 0.22 -0.92
CA PRO A 67 6.25 -1.04 -1.54
C PRO A 67 7.43 -2.03 -1.54
N MET A 68 7.49 -2.88 -0.52
CA MET A 68 8.54 -3.89 -0.35
C MET A 68 8.03 -5.15 0.33
N TRP A 69 8.87 -6.19 0.39
CA TRP A 69 8.63 -7.32 1.27
C TRP A 69 9.00 -6.93 2.70
N CYS A 70 8.04 -7.09 3.61
CA CYS A 70 8.19 -6.88 5.06
C CYS A 70 8.07 -8.26 5.77
N CYS A 71 8.06 -8.43 7.09
CA CYS A 71 7.81 -7.49 8.18
C CYS A 71 8.77 -7.80 9.35
N ASP A 72 10.07 -7.70 9.10
CA ASP A 72 11.09 -7.92 10.13
C ASP A 72 11.49 -6.62 10.84
N GLY A 73 12.19 -6.72 11.98
CA GLY A 73 12.58 -5.53 12.76
C GLY A 73 13.62 -4.63 12.09
N SER A 74 14.19 -5.04 10.95
CA SER A 74 15.19 -4.29 10.19
C SER A 74 14.65 -3.63 8.92
N ASP A 75 13.36 -3.81 8.61
CA ASP A 75 12.72 -3.28 7.41
C ASP A 75 12.46 -1.76 7.45
N GLY A 76 12.55 -1.14 8.62
CA GLY A 76 12.28 0.29 8.82
C GLY A 76 10.80 0.67 8.79
N GLU A 77 9.89 -0.30 8.77
CA GLU A 77 8.44 -0.13 8.65
C GLU A 77 7.70 -0.55 9.94
N GLY A 78 8.42 -0.73 11.06
CA GLY A 78 7.83 -1.20 12.31
C GLY A 78 6.94 -0.19 13.05
N LEU A 79 7.11 1.11 12.80
CA LEU A 79 6.26 2.18 13.36
C LEU A 79 5.43 2.84 12.25
N TRP A 80 4.51 3.76 12.60
CA TRP A 80 3.65 4.47 11.64
C TRP A 80 4.33 5.61 10.87
N TYR A 81 5.66 5.74 11.02
CA TYR A 81 6.46 6.75 10.34
C TYR A 81 7.83 6.20 9.95
N THR A 82 8.42 6.84 8.94
CA THR A 82 9.82 6.69 8.51
C THR A 82 10.41 8.08 8.29
N ASP A 83 11.70 8.16 7.98
CA ASP A 83 12.35 9.44 7.65
C ASP A 83 11.74 10.08 6.38
N GLU A 84 11.32 9.28 5.40
CA GLU A 84 10.66 9.75 4.17
C GLU A 84 9.16 10.02 4.38
N TYR A 85 8.50 9.21 5.22
CA TYR A 85 7.07 9.28 5.51
C TYR A 85 6.84 9.62 6.98
N PRO A 86 6.91 10.90 7.38
CA PRO A 86 6.69 11.30 8.77
C PRO A 86 5.22 11.10 9.17
N GLU A 87 4.92 11.05 10.48
CA GLU A 87 3.57 10.84 11.01
C GLU A 87 2.52 11.77 10.37
N LYS A 88 2.84 13.04 10.16
CA LYS A 88 1.95 13.99 9.47
C LYS A 88 1.52 13.53 8.07
N ALA A 89 2.39 12.80 7.36
CA ALA A 89 2.08 12.20 6.08
C ALA A 89 1.18 10.97 6.25
N TRP A 90 1.46 10.12 7.24
CA TRP A 90 0.61 8.98 7.60
C TRP A 90 -0.83 9.42 7.94
N ILE A 91 -1.00 10.38 8.86
CA ILE A 91 -2.32 10.93 9.23
C ILE A 91 -3.05 11.49 8.00
N ARG A 92 -2.34 12.23 7.14
CA ARG A 92 -2.93 12.80 5.91
C ARG A 92 -3.39 11.69 4.97
N SER A 93 -2.59 10.64 4.77
CA SER A 93 -2.94 9.50 3.94
C SER A 93 -4.17 8.77 4.48
N LEU A 94 -4.25 8.53 5.79
CA LEU A 94 -5.43 7.91 6.41
C LEU A 94 -6.70 8.74 6.19
N ARG A 95 -6.61 10.07 6.37
CA ARG A 95 -7.75 10.98 6.11
C ARG A 95 -8.19 10.95 4.65
N ASN A 96 -7.24 10.92 3.71
CA ASN A 96 -7.55 10.83 2.29
C ASN A 96 -8.27 9.52 1.95
N MET A 97 -7.83 8.39 2.51
CA MET A 97 -8.49 7.10 2.30
C MET A 97 -9.88 7.06 2.95
N ALA A 98 -10.02 7.57 4.17
CA ALA A 98 -11.32 7.68 4.83
C ALA A 98 -12.31 8.54 4.02
N ALA A 99 -11.85 9.67 3.46
CA ALA A 99 -12.68 10.50 2.59
C ALA A 99 -13.07 9.77 1.29
N LEU A 100 -12.11 9.07 0.65
CA LEU A 100 -12.33 8.35 -0.60
C LEU A 100 -13.43 7.28 -0.52
N PHE A 101 -13.59 6.65 0.66
CA PHE A 101 -14.57 5.59 0.90
C PHE A 101 -15.72 6.00 1.82
N SER A 102 -15.86 7.28 2.15
CA SER A 102 -16.86 7.77 3.11
C SER A 102 -18.31 7.45 2.73
N ASP A 103 -18.59 7.35 1.42
CA ASP A 103 -19.93 7.02 0.89
C ASP A 103 -20.14 5.50 0.67
N ASP A 104 -19.16 4.64 0.95
CA ASP A 104 -19.30 3.18 0.84
C ASP A 104 -19.48 2.54 2.23
N PRO A 105 -20.72 2.19 2.63
CA PRO A 105 -21.01 1.69 3.98
C PRO A 105 -20.43 0.30 4.26
N ARG A 106 -19.87 -0.39 3.25
CA ARG A 106 -19.22 -1.70 3.40
C ARG A 106 -17.71 -1.60 3.53
N VAL A 107 -17.13 -0.42 3.36
CA VAL A 107 -15.79 -0.14 3.87
C VAL A 107 -15.91 0.22 5.34
N VAL A 108 -15.77 -0.78 6.19
CA VAL A 108 -16.20 -0.71 7.60
C VAL A 108 -15.10 -0.24 8.55
N GLY A 109 -13.87 -0.08 8.06
CA GLY A 109 -12.79 0.39 8.91
C GLY A 109 -11.43 0.42 8.20
N MET A 110 -10.44 0.80 8.97
CA MET A 110 -9.04 0.83 8.57
C MET A 110 -8.18 0.18 9.65
N ASP A 111 -7.35 -0.78 9.24
CA ASP A 111 -6.17 -1.18 9.99
C ASP A 111 -5.09 -0.10 9.80
N LEU A 112 -4.80 0.61 10.89
CA LEU A 112 -4.06 1.87 10.88
C LEU A 112 -2.57 1.65 10.57
N ARG A 113 -2.01 0.53 10.99
CA ARG A 113 -0.62 0.15 10.71
C ARG A 113 -0.42 -1.34 10.94
N ASN A 114 0.01 -2.05 9.90
CA ASN A 114 0.26 -3.49 10.01
C ASN A 114 1.46 -3.81 10.91
N GLU A 115 1.25 -4.73 11.85
CA GLU A 115 2.28 -5.41 12.62
C GLU A 115 3.27 -4.47 13.34
N LEU A 116 2.77 -3.48 14.10
CA LEU A 116 3.64 -2.62 14.93
C LEU A 116 4.71 -3.45 15.67
N ARG A 117 5.97 -3.09 15.43
CA ARG A 117 7.14 -3.84 15.90
C ARG A 117 8.30 -2.90 16.19
N GLU A 118 9.26 -3.42 16.93
CA GLU A 118 10.53 -2.72 17.13
C GLU A 118 11.18 -2.41 15.78
N SER A 119 11.72 -1.20 15.66
CA SER A 119 12.44 -0.72 14.50
C SER A 119 13.61 0.14 14.93
N SER A 120 14.44 0.56 13.98
CA SER A 120 15.48 1.57 14.18
C SER A 120 14.96 2.88 14.78
N HIS A 121 13.67 3.18 14.63
CA HIS A 121 13.04 4.38 15.16
C HIS A 121 12.55 4.23 16.61
N GLY A 122 12.41 2.99 17.11
CA GLY A 122 12.02 2.73 18.49
C GLY A 122 11.17 1.47 18.67
N VAL A 123 10.76 1.25 19.92
CA VAL A 123 9.91 0.14 20.35
C VAL A 123 8.50 0.67 20.62
N PRO A 124 7.44 0.13 19.98
CA PRO A 124 6.07 0.56 20.25
C PRO A 124 5.68 0.19 21.68
N ARG A 125 5.23 1.17 22.46
CA ARG A 125 4.87 0.99 23.87
C ARG A 125 3.72 1.90 24.28
N TRP A 126 2.85 1.39 25.13
CA TRP A 126 1.76 2.17 25.72
C TRP A 126 2.29 3.12 26.79
N GLY A 127 1.82 4.37 26.79
CA GLY A 127 2.17 5.37 27.81
C GLY A 127 3.61 5.88 27.73
N GLY A 128 4.26 5.76 26.57
CA GLY A 128 5.65 6.19 26.35
C GLY A 128 5.84 7.71 26.28
N GLY A 129 4.79 8.46 25.97
CA GLY A 129 4.81 9.93 25.96
C GLY A 129 5.61 10.55 24.81
N ASP A 130 5.64 9.86 23.66
CA ASP A 130 6.00 10.46 22.37
C ASP A 130 5.06 11.63 21.99
#